data_AF-A0A859QF97-F1
#
_entry.id   AF-A0A859QF97-F1
#
_cell.length_a   1.000
_cell.length_b   1.000
_cell.length_c   1.000
_cell.angle_alpha   90.00
_cell.angle_beta   90.00
_cell.angle_gamma   90.00
#
_symmetry.space_group_name_H-M   'P 1'
#
loop_
_entity.id
_entity.type
_entity.pdbx_description
1 polymer ?
#
loop_
_entity_poly.entity_id
_entity_poly.type
_entity_poly.pdbx_seq_one_letter_code
_entity_poly.pdbx_strand_id
1 'polypeptide(L)'
;MEGTQSQLTRLTRHYGAVRERLVRPANAVVSAAAAAELERRLQALAGDNAAKARRIAALETELADAGARLIAQAQALLGQRPGEAAEDGDRPPVEQIVAAVLEGFPGVTWEDIISVRRERRLVEPRHACMRAVYDARKDLSLPLLGRIFHRKHTTVLGVVQRRSADA
;
A
#
# COMPACT_ATOMS: atom_id res chain seq x y z
N MET A 1 20.48 48.65 -72.81
CA MET A 1 20.58 48.14 -71.42
C MET A 1 19.22 47.96 -70.73
N GLU A 2 18.10 48.46 -71.28
CA GLU A 2 16.75 48.34 -70.66
C GLU A 2 16.04 47.00 -70.93
N GLY A 3 16.30 46.34 -72.06
CA GLY A 3 15.63 45.08 -72.43
C GLY A 3 15.98 43.89 -71.53
N THR A 4 17.21 43.85 -71.00
CA THR A 4 17.68 42.76 -70.12
C THR A 4 17.07 42.84 -68.72
N GLN A 5 16.90 44.06 -68.18
CA GLN A 5 16.21 44.26 -66.90
C GLN A 5 14.74 43.84 -66.97
N SER A 6 14.05 44.17 -68.07
CA SER A 6 12.64 43.77 -68.31
C SER A 6 12.46 42.23 -68.38
N GLN A 7 13.40 41.52 -69.02
CA GLN A 7 13.37 40.06 -69.10
C GLN A 7 13.67 39.38 -67.76
N LEU A 8 14.63 39.90 -66.98
CA LEU A 8 14.93 39.39 -65.65
C LEU A 8 13.73 39.54 -64.70
N THR A 9 13.03 40.68 -64.72
CA THR A 9 11.82 40.87 -63.91
C THR A 9 10.70 39.89 -64.30
N ARG A 10 10.54 39.57 -65.59
CA ARG A 10 9.59 38.55 -66.05
C ARG A 10 9.96 37.15 -65.55
N LEU A 11 11.24 36.78 -65.62
CA LEU A 11 11.72 35.48 -65.14
C LEU A 11 11.55 35.35 -63.62
N THR A 12 11.93 36.36 -62.84
CA THR A 12 11.75 36.33 -61.37
C THR A 12 10.27 36.20 -60.99
N ARG A 13 9.38 36.92 -61.68
CA ARG A 13 7.92 36.80 -61.45
C ARG A 13 7.40 35.41 -61.84
N HIS A 14 7.89 34.86 -62.95
CA HIS A 14 7.52 33.52 -63.41
C HIS A 14 7.98 32.43 -62.43
N TYR A 15 9.25 32.45 -62.03
CA TYR A 15 9.78 31.50 -61.06
C TYR A 15 9.14 31.67 -59.67
N GLY A 16 8.81 32.89 -59.26
CA GLY A 16 8.02 33.15 -58.06
C GLY A 16 6.63 32.50 -58.11
N ALA A 17 5.91 32.66 -59.22
CA ALA A 17 4.60 32.07 -59.42
C ALA A 17 4.64 30.53 -59.49
N VAL A 18 5.66 29.95 -60.14
CA VAL A 18 5.87 28.49 -60.20
C VAL A 18 6.16 27.95 -58.81
N ARG A 19 7.04 28.61 -58.05
CA ARG A 19 7.37 28.23 -56.67
C ARG A 19 6.15 28.29 -55.75
N GLU A 20 5.34 29.34 -55.83
CA GLU A 20 4.08 29.41 -55.07
C GLU A 20 3.11 28.29 -55.44
N ARG A 21 3.01 27.97 -56.74
CA ARG A 21 2.11 26.92 -57.22
C ARG A 21 2.53 25.52 -56.77
N LEU A 22 3.84 25.26 -56.69
CA LEU A 22 4.39 23.97 -56.26
C LEU A 22 4.35 23.77 -54.74
N VAL A 23 4.48 24.84 -53.96
CA VAL A 23 4.63 24.74 -52.50
C VAL A 23 3.30 24.85 -51.74
N ARG A 24 2.32 25.61 -52.25
CA ARG A 24 1.28 26.21 -51.38
C ARG A 24 -0.09 25.51 -51.28
N PRO A 25 -0.61 24.76 -52.26
CA PRO A 25 -1.98 24.23 -52.12
C PRO A 25 -2.07 22.80 -51.57
N ALA A 26 -1.29 21.85 -52.09
CA ALA A 26 -1.44 20.44 -51.71
C ALA A 26 -0.93 20.15 -50.29
N ASN A 27 0.26 20.65 -49.93
CA ASN A 27 0.85 20.41 -48.61
C ASN A 27 0.09 21.13 -47.48
N ALA A 28 -0.47 22.31 -47.73
CA ALA A 28 -1.25 23.06 -46.73
C ALA A 28 -2.61 22.41 -46.46
N VAL A 29 -3.25 21.85 -47.48
CA VAL A 29 -4.52 21.11 -47.32
C VAL A 29 -4.27 19.78 -46.61
N VAL A 30 -3.19 19.07 -46.93
CA VAL A 30 -2.80 17.82 -46.23
C VAL A 30 -2.44 18.10 -44.77
N SER A 31 -1.71 19.18 -44.46
CA SER A 31 -1.38 19.53 -43.07
C SER A 31 -2.62 19.97 -42.28
N ALA A 32 -3.54 20.72 -42.89
CA ALA A 32 -4.80 21.10 -42.27
C ALA A 32 -5.71 19.89 -42.00
N ALA A 33 -5.79 18.95 -42.94
CA ALA A 33 -6.56 17.72 -42.76
C ALA A 33 -5.96 16.83 -41.65
N ALA A 34 -4.63 16.71 -41.59
CA ALA A 34 -3.95 16.00 -40.52
C ALA A 34 -4.14 16.65 -39.15
N ALA A 35 -4.11 17.98 -39.08
CA ALA A 35 -4.39 18.73 -37.85
C ALA A 35 -5.84 18.51 -37.37
N ALA A 36 -6.82 18.58 -38.29
CA ALA A 36 -8.23 18.33 -37.97
C ALA A 36 -8.51 16.88 -37.53
N GLU A 37 -7.79 15.90 -38.08
CA GLU A 37 -7.84 14.51 -37.61
C GLU A 37 -7.25 14.37 -36.20
N LEU A 38 -6.11 15.02 -35.93
CA LEU A 38 -5.49 15.01 -34.61
C LEU A 38 -6.39 15.65 -33.55
N GLU A 39 -7.00 16.79 -33.86
CA GLU A 39 -7.96 17.48 -32.99
C GLU A 39 -9.17 16.60 -32.67
N ARG A 40 -9.73 15.90 -33.66
CA ARG A 40 -10.83 14.95 -33.44
C ARG A 40 -10.42 13.82 -32.50
N ARG A 41 -9.21 13.27 -32.65
CA ARG A 41 -8.69 12.22 -31.75
C ARG A 41 -8.48 12.74 -30.34
N LEU A 42 -7.96 13.96 -30.19
CA LEU A 42 -7.79 14.59 -28.87
C LEU A 42 -9.15 14.82 -28.18
N GLN A 43 -10.16 15.28 -28.92
CA GLN A 43 -11.51 15.43 -28.40
C GLN A 43 -12.12 14.09 -27.96
N ALA A 44 -11.95 13.04 -28.76
CA ALA A 44 -12.40 11.70 -28.41
C ALA A 44 -11.72 11.17 -27.14
N LEU A 45 -10.38 11.27 -27.07
CA LEU A 45 -9.60 10.86 -25.90
C LEU A 45 -9.95 11.66 -24.64
N ALA A 46 -10.21 12.96 -24.78
CA ALA A 46 -10.65 13.80 -23.68
C ALA A 46 -12.03 13.37 -23.15
N GLY A 47 -12.96 13.03 -24.05
CA GLY A 47 -14.26 12.48 -23.70
C GLY A 47 -14.16 11.15 -22.95
N ASP A 48 -13.33 10.23 -23.45
CA ASP A 48 -13.09 8.92 -22.83
C ASP A 48 -12.44 9.06 -21.45
N ASN A 49 -11.46 9.95 -21.31
CA ASN A 49 -10.82 10.21 -20.02
C ASN A 49 -11.81 10.81 -19.02
N ALA A 50 -12.67 11.74 -19.44
CA ALA A 50 -13.72 12.29 -18.57
C ALA A 50 -14.72 11.20 -18.14
N ALA A 51 -15.09 10.28 -19.06
CA ALA A 51 -15.97 9.16 -18.73
C ALA A 51 -15.31 8.18 -17.74
N LYS A 52 -14.03 7.84 -17.95
CA LYS A 52 -13.26 7.00 -17.03
C LYS A 52 -13.09 7.65 -15.66
N ALA A 53 -12.79 8.95 -15.59
CA ALA A 53 -12.68 9.68 -14.34
C ALA A 53 -14.00 9.61 -13.52
N ARG A 54 -15.15 9.78 -14.19
CA ARG A 54 -16.46 9.58 -13.55
C ARG A 54 -16.65 8.15 -13.05
N ARG A 55 -16.23 7.15 -13.81
CA ARG A 55 -16.33 5.75 -13.40
C ARG A 55 -15.44 5.44 -12.19
N ILE A 56 -14.22 5.97 -12.16
CA ILE A 56 -13.30 5.82 -11.02
C ILE A 56 -13.93 6.42 -9.77
N ALA A 57 -14.41 7.67 -9.82
CA ALA A 57 -15.03 8.32 -8.66
C ALA A 57 -16.25 7.55 -8.13
N ALA A 58 -17.09 7.00 -9.03
CA ALA A 58 -18.22 6.16 -8.64
C ALA A 58 -17.76 4.86 -7.94
N LEU A 59 -16.76 4.18 -8.51
CA LEU A 59 -16.22 2.95 -7.93
C LEU A 59 -15.52 3.19 -6.59
N GLU A 60 -14.82 4.31 -6.42
CA GLU A 60 -14.20 4.69 -5.14
C GLU A 60 -15.26 4.89 -4.05
N THR A 61 -16.39 5.50 -4.40
CA THR A 61 -17.53 5.67 -3.48
C THR A 61 -18.14 4.32 -3.11
N GLU A 62 -18.42 3.47 -4.10
CA GLU A 62 -18.93 2.11 -3.87
C GLU A 62 -17.99 1.27 -3.00
N LEU A 63 -16.68 1.39 -3.21
CA LEU A 63 -15.65 0.70 -2.44
C LEU A 63 -15.62 1.18 -0.98
N ALA A 64 -15.72 2.50 -0.76
CA ALA A 64 -15.80 3.08 0.59
C ALA A 64 -17.04 2.56 1.34
N ASP A 65 -18.20 2.53 0.69
CA ASP A 65 -19.44 2.01 1.26
C ASP A 65 -19.38 0.50 1.55
N ALA A 66 -18.73 -0.27 0.67
CA ALA A 66 -18.49 -1.69 0.90
C ALA A 66 -17.55 -1.90 2.11
N GLY A 67 -16.49 -1.10 2.21
CA GLY A 67 -15.57 -1.10 3.35
C GLY A 67 -16.27 -0.77 4.67
N ALA A 68 -17.11 0.27 4.69
CA ALA A 68 -17.89 0.64 5.87
C ALA A 68 -18.85 -0.49 6.30
N ARG A 69 -19.50 -1.17 5.35
CA ARG A 69 -20.35 -2.33 5.63
C ARG A 69 -19.58 -3.51 6.20
N LEU A 70 -18.40 -3.81 5.68
CA LEU A 70 -17.55 -4.89 6.22
C LEU A 70 -17.09 -4.59 7.64
N ILE A 71 -16.70 -3.35 7.93
CA ILE A 71 -16.33 -2.91 9.28
C ILE A 71 -17.52 -3.04 10.22
N ALA A 72 -18.71 -2.58 9.81
CA ALA A 72 -19.93 -2.71 10.62
C ALA A 72 -20.31 -4.18 10.87
N GLN A 73 -20.18 -5.05 9.87
CA GLN A 73 -20.39 -6.50 10.03
C GLN A 73 -19.36 -7.12 10.97
N ALA A 74 -18.09 -6.76 10.84
CA ALA A 74 -17.03 -7.22 11.74
C ALA A 74 -17.30 -6.76 13.17
N GLN A 75 -17.69 -5.50 13.37
CA GLN A 75 -18.10 -4.96 14.67
C GLN A 75 -19.35 -5.65 15.22
N ALA A 76 -20.32 -6.04 14.39
CA ALA A 76 -21.49 -6.79 14.85
C ALA A 76 -21.11 -8.23 15.27
N LEU A 77 -20.26 -8.91 14.49
CA LEU A 77 -19.75 -10.24 14.81
C LEU A 77 -18.89 -10.22 16.09
N LEU A 78 -18.06 -9.19 16.26
CA LEU A 78 -17.24 -8.99 17.45
C LEU A 78 -18.06 -8.50 18.65
N GLY A 79 -19.04 -7.61 18.42
CA GLY A 79 -19.94 -7.04 19.42
C GLY A 79 -20.99 -8.01 19.95
N GLN A 80 -21.20 -9.14 19.27
CA GLN A 80 -21.90 -10.30 19.85
C GLN A 80 -21.03 -11.13 20.81
N ARG A 81 -19.77 -10.76 21.07
CA ARG A 81 -19.07 -11.15 22.30
C ARG A 81 -19.30 -10.07 23.35
N PRO A 82 -20.06 -10.33 24.43
CA PRO A 82 -20.05 -9.44 25.57
C PRO A 82 -18.68 -9.56 26.24
N GLY A 83 -17.75 -8.63 25.99
CA GLY A 83 -16.51 -8.58 26.76
C GLY A 83 -15.25 -7.90 26.19
N GLU A 84 -15.28 -7.07 25.15
CA GLU A 84 -14.03 -6.47 24.60
C GLU A 84 -14.10 -4.96 24.33
N ALA A 85 -14.85 -4.19 25.13
CA ALA A 85 -14.88 -2.72 25.02
C ALA A 85 -14.52 -1.96 26.33
N ALA A 86 -14.06 -2.66 27.37
CA ALA A 86 -13.53 -2.02 28.56
C ALA A 86 -12.46 -2.93 29.16
N GLU A 87 -11.18 -2.54 29.07
CA GLU A 87 -10.02 -2.96 29.92
C GLU A 87 -8.64 -2.89 29.24
N ASP A 88 -8.48 -2.36 28.03
CA ASP A 88 -7.13 -2.19 27.45
C ASP A 88 -6.26 -1.14 28.20
N GLY A 89 -6.82 -0.40 29.16
CA GLY A 89 -6.11 0.57 29.97
C GLY A 89 -5.49 0.03 31.27
N ASP A 90 -5.85 -1.19 31.72
CA ASP A 90 -5.44 -1.70 33.05
C ASP A 90 -4.52 -2.93 32.99
N ARG A 91 -4.32 -3.50 31.80
CA ARG A 91 -3.41 -4.65 31.63
C ARG A 91 -2.00 -4.15 31.27
N PRO A 92 -0.96 -4.61 31.99
CA PRO A 92 0.40 -4.17 31.72
C PRO A 92 0.84 -4.56 30.31
N PRO A 93 1.55 -3.69 29.57
CA PRO A 93 2.13 -4.02 28.28
C PRO A 93 3.06 -5.23 28.39
N VAL A 94 3.18 -5.98 27.29
CA VAL A 94 3.97 -7.23 27.23
C VAL A 94 5.41 -6.99 27.65
N GLU A 95 5.99 -5.89 27.21
CA GLU A 95 7.34 -5.45 27.51
C GLU A 95 7.54 -5.23 29.01
N GLN A 96 6.54 -4.68 29.71
CA GLN A 96 6.61 -4.46 31.15
C GLN A 96 6.52 -5.78 31.94
N ILE A 97 5.63 -6.68 31.51
CA ILE A 97 5.53 -8.03 32.09
C ILE A 97 6.87 -8.76 31.95
N VAL A 98 7.47 -8.69 30.75
CA VAL A 98 8.75 -9.33 30.48
C VAL A 98 9.89 -8.69 31.27
N ALA A 99 9.93 -7.36 31.35
CA ALA A 99 10.93 -6.66 32.15
C ALA A 99 10.91 -7.11 33.62
N ALA A 100 9.71 -7.21 34.22
CA ALA A 100 9.55 -7.70 35.58
C ALA A 100 10.05 -9.14 35.77
N VAL A 101 9.83 -10.02 34.78
CA VAL A 101 10.37 -11.39 34.83
C VAL A 101 11.90 -11.39 34.71
N LEU A 102 12.46 -10.54 33.87
CA LEU A 102 13.90 -10.47 33.61
C LEU A 102 14.71 -9.93 34.81
N GLU A 103 14.09 -9.26 35.77
CA GLU A 103 14.73 -8.92 37.06
C GLU A 103 15.27 -10.18 37.78
N GLY A 104 14.63 -11.34 37.60
CA GLY A 104 15.08 -12.63 38.14
C GLY A 104 16.18 -13.31 37.32
N PHE A 105 16.57 -12.77 36.16
CA PHE A 105 17.52 -13.37 35.22
C PHE A 105 18.62 -12.36 34.81
N PRO A 106 19.59 -12.07 35.70
CA PRO A 106 20.61 -11.07 35.42
C PRO A 106 21.45 -11.44 34.19
N GLY A 107 21.67 -10.46 33.31
CA GLY A 107 22.45 -10.64 32.07
C GLY A 107 21.67 -11.22 30.89
N VAL A 108 20.34 -11.36 31.00
CA VAL A 108 19.45 -11.73 29.88
C VAL A 108 18.62 -10.52 29.47
N THR A 109 18.67 -10.17 28.19
CA THR A 109 17.94 -9.02 27.63
C THR A 109 16.69 -9.46 26.87
N TRP A 110 15.81 -8.50 26.56
CA TRP A 110 14.66 -8.76 25.69
C TRP A 110 15.07 -9.37 24.33
N GLU A 111 16.17 -8.88 23.75
CA GLU A 111 16.70 -9.40 22.49
C GLU A 111 17.07 -10.88 22.58
N ASP A 112 17.62 -11.31 23.72
CA ASP A 112 17.93 -12.72 23.97
C ASP A 112 16.66 -13.60 24.07
N ILE A 113 15.58 -13.04 24.62
CA ILE A 113 14.29 -13.73 24.74
C ILE A 113 13.66 -13.97 23.38
N ILE A 114 13.64 -12.97 22.48
CA ILE A 114 13.08 -13.13 21.13
C ILE A 114 14.03 -13.79 20.14
N SER A 115 15.33 -13.84 20.46
CA SER A 115 16.37 -14.46 19.63
C SER A 115 16.07 -15.93 19.33
N VAL A 116 16.48 -16.40 18.15
CA VAL A 116 16.33 -17.80 17.70
C VAL A 116 17.36 -18.73 18.38
N ARG A 117 18.36 -18.18 19.07
CA ARG A 117 19.43 -18.94 19.72
C ARG A 117 18.88 -19.89 20.79
N ARG A 118 19.41 -21.12 20.79
CA ARG A 118 19.01 -22.22 21.70
C ARG A 118 20.05 -22.49 22.78
N GLU A 119 20.67 -21.43 23.29
CA GLU A 119 21.57 -21.54 24.43
C GLU A 119 20.78 -21.99 25.66
N ARG A 120 21.31 -22.98 26.40
CA ARG A 120 20.63 -23.55 27.57
C ARG A 120 20.26 -22.49 28.60
N ARG A 121 21.10 -21.47 28.78
CA ARG A 121 20.86 -20.34 29.70
C ARG A 121 19.64 -19.49 29.35
N LEU A 122 19.17 -19.50 28.09
CA LEU A 122 18.05 -18.68 27.62
C LEU A 122 16.71 -19.44 27.58
N VAL A 123 16.72 -20.76 27.80
CA VAL A 123 15.51 -21.57 27.74
C VAL A 123 14.57 -21.20 28.88
N GLU A 124 15.10 -21.19 30.10
CA GLU A 124 14.32 -20.92 31.32
C GLU A 124 13.78 -19.48 31.38
N PRO A 125 14.59 -18.42 31.16
CA PRO A 125 14.08 -17.05 31.10
C PRO A 125 12.96 -16.87 30.07
N ARG A 126 13.10 -17.50 28.89
CA ARG A 126 12.12 -17.39 27.80
C ARG A 126 10.81 -18.07 28.15
N HIS A 127 10.86 -19.25 28.75
CA HIS A 127 9.66 -19.96 29.19
C HIS A 127 8.95 -19.20 30.32
N ALA A 128 9.71 -18.61 31.25
CA ALA A 128 9.17 -17.76 32.30
C ALA A 128 8.46 -16.53 31.70
N CYS A 129 9.06 -15.85 30.72
CA CYS A 129 8.45 -14.72 30.02
C CYS A 129 7.16 -15.11 29.29
N MET A 130 7.18 -16.19 28.49
CA MET A 130 6.00 -16.67 27.76
C MET A 130 4.83 -16.97 28.71
N ARG A 131 5.14 -17.55 29.86
CA ARG A 131 4.16 -17.91 30.88
C ARG A 131 3.60 -16.69 31.59
N ALA A 132 4.45 -15.77 32.03
CA ALA A 132 4.01 -14.55 32.69
C ALA A 132 3.09 -13.72 31.78
N VAL A 133 3.43 -13.60 30.49
CA VAL A 133 2.59 -12.90 29.52
C VAL A 133 1.27 -13.64 29.28
N TYR A 134 1.29 -14.97 29.17
CA TYR A 134 0.06 -15.76 29.08
C TYR A 134 -0.84 -15.60 30.32
N ASP A 135 -0.26 -15.42 31.50
CA ASP A 135 -1.00 -15.26 32.76
C ASP A 135 -1.56 -13.85 32.96
N ALA A 136 -0.78 -12.83 32.63
CA ALA A 136 -1.20 -11.43 32.74
C ALA A 136 -2.11 -10.98 31.59
N ARG A 137 -2.00 -11.59 30.40
CA ARG A 137 -2.76 -11.22 29.20
C ARG A 137 -3.51 -12.40 28.58
N LYS A 138 -4.63 -12.76 29.21
CA LYS A 138 -5.54 -13.82 28.73
C LYS A 138 -6.27 -13.46 27.43
N ASP A 139 -6.22 -12.19 27.05
CA ASP A 139 -6.69 -11.67 25.75
C ASP A 139 -5.79 -12.10 24.57
N LEU A 140 -4.52 -12.40 24.82
CA LEU A 140 -3.59 -12.81 23.77
C LEU A 140 -3.75 -14.29 23.42
N SER A 141 -4.15 -14.55 22.18
CA SER A 141 -4.19 -15.92 21.65
C SER A 141 -2.79 -16.56 21.58
N LEU A 142 -2.70 -17.90 21.70
CA LEU A 142 -1.43 -18.63 21.57
C LEU A 142 -0.67 -18.35 20.25
N PRO A 143 -1.33 -18.20 19.08
CA PRO A 143 -0.67 -17.76 17.85
C PRO A 143 -0.11 -16.34 17.91
N LEU A 144 -0.74 -15.43 18.64
CA LEU A 144 -0.25 -14.07 18.81
C LEU A 144 0.96 -14.03 19.75
N LEU A 145 0.92 -14.76 20.87
CA LEU A 145 2.08 -14.96 21.74
C LEU A 145 3.26 -15.59 20.98
N GLY A 146 3.00 -16.60 20.15
CA GLY A 146 4.01 -17.18 19.28
C GLY A 146 4.68 -16.14 18.37
N ARG A 147 3.90 -15.23 17.77
CA ARG A 147 4.44 -14.13 16.96
C ARG A 147 5.32 -13.18 17.77
N ILE A 148 4.89 -12.77 18.96
CA ILE A 148 5.67 -11.88 19.85
C ILE A 148 7.02 -12.51 20.21
N PHE A 149 7.04 -13.79 20.58
CA PHE A 149 8.26 -14.48 20.98
C PHE A 149 9.05 -15.13 19.82
N HIS A 150 8.65 -14.89 18.57
CA HIS A 150 9.21 -15.55 17.38
C HIS A 150 9.26 -17.09 17.51
N ARG A 151 8.17 -17.71 17.95
CA ARG A 151 8.01 -19.16 18.13
C ARG A 151 6.69 -19.68 17.57
N LYS A 152 6.65 -20.99 17.33
CA LYS A 152 5.40 -21.67 16.99
C LYS A 152 4.47 -21.64 18.21
N HIS A 153 3.18 -21.47 17.95
CA HIS A 153 2.15 -21.48 19.00
C HIS A 153 2.16 -22.77 19.83
N THR A 154 2.57 -23.90 19.25
CA THR A 154 2.73 -25.18 19.95
C THR A 154 3.83 -25.15 21.01
N THR A 155 4.88 -24.35 20.82
CA THR A 155 5.91 -24.14 21.85
C THR A 155 5.32 -23.40 23.05
N VAL A 156 4.56 -22.34 22.80
CA VAL A 156 3.88 -21.58 23.86
C VAL A 156 2.90 -22.48 24.62
N LEU A 157 2.10 -23.27 23.89
CA LEU A 157 1.19 -24.26 24.48
C LEU A 157 1.92 -25.23 25.41
N GLY A 158 3.03 -25.81 24.97
CA GLY A 158 3.82 -26.73 25.79
C GLY A 158 4.40 -26.10 27.06
N VAL A 159 4.82 -24.82 26.99
CA VAL A 159 5.34 -24.07 28.14
C VAL A 159 4.26 -23.80 29.18
N VAL A 160 3.07 -23.43 28.72
CA VAL A 160 1.90 -23.14 29.57
C VAL A 160 1.39 -24.42 30.23
N GLN A 161 1.21 -25.49 29.44
CA GLN A 161 0.66 -26.76 29.94
C GLN A 161 1.55 -27.41 31.00
N ARG A 162 2.88 -27.30 30.88
CA ARG A 162 3.84 -27.90 31.83
C ARG A 162 3.64 -27.42 33.27
N ARG A 163 3.21 -26.16 33.48
CA ARG A 163 2.92 -25.64 34.82
C ARG A 163 1.69 -26.27 35.46
N SER A 164 0.66 -26.57 34.68
CA SER A 164 -0.56 -27.24 35.17
C SER A 164 -0.30 -28.67 35.65
N ALA A 165 0.84 -29.27 35.30
CA ALA A 165 1.25 -30.59 35.77
C ALA A 165 2.17 -30.54 37.00
N ASP A 166 2.83 -29.41 37.24
CA ASP A 166 3.78 -29.19 38.34
C ASP A 166 3.19 -28.32 39.49
N ALA A 167 1.91 -27.93 39.39
CA ALA A 167 1.14 -27.15 40.36
C ALA A 167 -0.04 -27.96 40.89
#